data_AF-A0AAI9SVW1-F1
#
_entry.id   AF-A0AAI9SVW1-F1
#
_cell.length_a   1.000
_cell.length_b   1.000
_cell.length_c   1.000
_cell.angle_alpha   90.00
_cell.angle_beta   90.00
_cell.angle_gamma   90.00
#
_symmetry.space_group_name_H-M   'P 1'
#
loop_
_entity.id
_entity.type
_entity.pdbx_description
1 polymer ?
#
loop_
_entity_poly.entity_id
_entity_poly.type
_entity_poly.pdbx_seq_one_letter_code
_entity_poly.pdbx_strand_id
1 'polypeptide(L)'
;MAGPPHPHSYMGWWGELGSRPQKYITQYTISPYAARPLKGAAYNAVFNTFRRTKNQFLYIAIPFVIIWSIWAKARDYNEYLYTKAGREELERVNV
;
A
#
# COMPACT_ATOMS: atom_id res chain seq x y z
N MET A 1 19.06 -37.38 20.62
CA MET A 1 18.66 -36.52 21.76
C MET A 1 17.88 -35.35 21.18
N ALA A 2 16.59 -35.21 21.49
CA ALA A 2 15.83 -34.03 21.10
C ALA A 2 16.33 -32.82 21.92
N GLY A 3 16.33 -31.63 21.33
CA GLY A 3 16.79 -30.39 21.98
C GLY A 3 15.93 -30.01 23.20
N PRO A 4 16.33 -28.96 23.95
CA PRO A 4 15.53 -28.45 25.07
C PRO A 4 14.12 -28.03 24.60
N PRO A 5 13.10 -28.13 25.47
CA PRO A 5 11.73 -27.80 25.10
C PRO A 5 11.61 -26.33 24.67
N HIS A 6 10.86 -26.08 23.61
CA HIS A 6 10.61 -24.75 23.09
C HIS A 6 9.27 -24.19 23.59
N PRO A 7 9.15 -22.86 23.77
CA PRO A 7 7.90 -22.23 24.17
C PRO A 7 6.84 -22.34 23.07
N HIS A 8 5.56 -22.30 23.47
CA HIS A 8 4.44 -22.29 22.53
C HIS A 8 4.50 -21.08 21.58
N SER A 9 4.22 -21.32 20.31
CA SER A 9 4.12 -20.31 19.24
C SER A 9 2.77 -20.41 18.52
N TYR A 10 2.38 -19.34 17.82
CA TYR A 10 1.19 -19.33 16.97
C TYR A 10 1.41 -20.00 15.59
N MET A 11 2.59 -20.57 15.35
CA MET A 11 2.97 -21.20 14.09
C MET A 11 3.99 -22.32 14.36
N GLY A 12 3.70 -23.52 13.86
CA GLY A 12 4.62 -24.65 13.89
C GLY A 12 5.29 -24.91 12.53
N TRP A 13 5.44 -26.17 12.13
CA TRP A 13 6.14 -26.58 10.90
C TRP A 13 5.23 -27.39 9.96
N TRP A 14 5.77 -27.86 8.82
CA TRP A 14 5.08 -28.78 7.94
C TRP A 14 4.60 -30.03 8.71
N GLY A 15 3.29 -30.29 8.66
CA GLY A 15 2.65 -31.38 9.42
C GLY A 15 2.03 -30.94 10.75
N GLU A 16 2.43 -29.80 11.31
CA GLU A 16 1.91 -29.26 12.58
C GLU A 16 1.89 -27.72 12.53
N LEU A 17 1.07 -27.15 11.65
CA LEU A 17 1.07 -25.69 11.41
C LEU A 17 0.52 -24.87 12.59
N GLY A 18 -0.25 -25.50 13.49
CA GLY A 18 -1.02 -24.82 14.54
C GLY A 18 -2.37 -24.26 14.08
N SER A 19 -2.80 -24.56 12.85
CA SER A 19 -4.11 -24.17 12.32
C SER A 19 -5.24 -25.10 12.80
N ARG A 20 -6.50 -24.63 12.71
CA ARG A 20 -7.66 -25.50 12.92
C ARG A 20 -7.65 -26.71 11.96
N PRO A 21 -8.14 -27.88 12.39
CA PRO A 21 -8.21 -29.06 11.53
C PRO A 21 -9.10 -28.79 10.30
N GLN A 22 -8.63 -29.19 9.13
CA GLN A 22 -9.34 -29.03 7.85
C GLN A 22 -9.79 -30.42 7.36
N LYS A 23 -11.07 -30.56 6.99
CA LYS A 23 -11.64 -31.81 6.48
C LYS A 23 -12.57 -31.50 5.32
N TYR A 24 -12.64 -32.40 4.33
CA TYR A 24 -13.51 -32.29 3.15
C TYR A 24 -13.21 -31.12 2.19
N ILE A 25 -11.98 -30.64 2.18
CA ILE A 25 -11.49 -29.66 1.19
C ILE A 25 -10.59 -30.41 0.21
N THR A 26 -10.93 -30.36 -1.08
CA THR A 26 -10.12 -30.95 -2.15
C THR A 26 -9.61 -29.84 -3.06
N GLN A 27 -8.28 -29.81 -3.25
CA GLN A 27 -7.61 -28.83 -4.10
C GLN A 27 -7.04 -29.52 -5.34
N TYR A 28 -7.28 -28.91 -6.50
CA TYR A 28 -6.76 -29.38 -7.78
C TYR A 28 -5.78 -28.35 -8.33
N THR A 29 -4.74 -28.83 -9.00
CA THR A 29 -3.77 -27.99 -9.71
C THR A 29 -3.29 -28.70 -10.97
N ILE A 30 -2.64 -27.96 -11.87
CA ILE A 30 -2.00 -28.49 -13.06
C ILE A 30 -0.49 -28.24 -12.99
N SER A 31 0.31 -29.11 -13.62
CA SER A 31 1.74 -28.87 -13.75
C SER A 31 1.99 -27.54 -14.51
N PRO A 32 2.89 -26.66 -14.04
CA PRO A 32 3.22 -25.42 -14.75
C PRO A 32 3.71 -25.66 -16.19
N TYR A 33 4.35 -26.79 -16.45
CA TYR A 33 4.81 -27.18 -17.80
C TYR A 33 3.67 -27.56 -18.75
N ALA A 34 2.49 -27.90 -18.21
CA ALA A 34 1.28 -28.16 -18.98
C ALA A 34 0.41 -26.89 -19.17
N ALA A 35 0.73 -25.80 -18.46
CA ALA A 35 0.02 -24.52 -18.54
C ALA A 35 0.70 -23.58 -19.54
N ARG A 36 -0.07 -22.69 -20.18
CA ARG A 36 0.50 -21.58 -20.96
C ARG A 36 0.87 -20.44 -20.02
N PRO A 37 2.17 -20.10 -19.83
CA PRO A 37 2.56 -19.01 -18.96
C PRO A 37 1.98 -17.69 -19.45
N LEU A 38 1.56 -16.82 -18.51
CA LEU A 38 1.03 -15.47 -18.78
C LEU A 38 -0.19 -15.42 -19.71
N LYS A 39 -0.90 -16.54 -19.93
CA LYS A 39 -2.12 -16.54 -20.74
C LYS A 39 -3.15 -15.57 -20.13
N GLY A 40 -3.54 -14.56 -20.92
CA GLY A 40 -4.48 -13.52 -20.49
C GLY A 40 -3.86 -12.41 -19.63
N ALA A 41 -2.53 -12.38 -19.44
CA ALA A 41 -1.86 -11.38 -18.63
C ALA A 41 -2.10 -9.97 -19.16
N ALA A 42 -2.00 -9.71 -20.47
CA ALA A 42 -2.21 -8.37 -21.05
C ALA A 42 -3.65 -7.86 -20.83
N TYR A 43 -4.66 -8.67 -21.12
CA TYR A 43 -6.06 -8.31 -20.90
C TYR A 43 -6.35 -8.09 -19.40
N ASN A 44 -5.93 -9.01 -18.55
CA ASN A 44 -6.13 -8.90 -17.10
C ASN A 44 -5.33 -7.75 -16.49
N ALA A 45 -4.13 -7.46 -16.98
CA ALA A 45 -3.30 -6.38 -16.48
C ALA A 45 -3.92 -5.00 -16.73
N VAL A 46 -4.78 -4.83 -17.74
CA VAL A 46 -5.47 -3.56 -17.95
C VAL A 46 -6.72 -3.50 -17.06
N PHE A 47 -7.67 -4.41 -17.27
CA PHE A 47 -8.99 -4.31 -16.64
C PHE A 47 -8.96 -4.61 -15.14
N ASN A 48 -8.19 -5.61 -14.71
CA ASN A 48 -8.10 -5.95 -13.29
C ASN A 48 -7.31 -4.89 -12.53
N THR A 49 -6.24 -4.35 -13.11
CA THR A 49 -5.46 -3.27 -12.47
C THR A 49 -6.32 -2.04 -12.32
N PHE A 50 -7.03 -1.60 -13.37
CA PHE A 50 -7.94 -0.47 -13.25
C PHE A 50 -9.01 -0.69 -12.17
N ARG A 51 -9.66 -1.86 -12.16
CA ARG A 51 -10.65 -2.22 -11.14
C ARG A 51 -10.09 -2.15 -9.73
N ARG A 52 -8.86 -2.65 -9.51
CA ARG A 52 -8.19 -2.62 -8.19
C ARG A 52 -7.79 -1.21 -7.80
N THR A 53 -7.20 -0.44 -8.70
CA THR A 53 -6.75 0.94 -8.45
C THR A 53 -7.94 1.85 -8.19
N LYS A 54 -9.01 1.78 -8.98
CA LYS A 54 -10.23 2.58 -8.79
C LYS A 54 -10.78 2.46 -7.36
N ASN A 55 -10.81 1.24 -6.82
CA ASN A 55 -11.36 0.99 -5.48
C ASN A 55 -10.51 1.57 -4.34
N GLN A 56 -9.23 1.85 -4.60
CA GLN A 56 -8.30 2.42 -3.60
C GLN A 56 -7.97 3.89 -3.88
N PHE A 57 -8.27 4.38 -5.08
CA PHE A 57 -7.82 5.68 -5.58
C PHE A 57 -8.22 6.82 -4.65
N LEU A 58 -9.47 6.85 -4.17
CA LEU A 58 -9.94 7.95 -3.31
C LEU A 58 -9.25 8.00 -1.95
N TYR A 59 -8.86 6.85 -1.38
CA TYR A 59 -8.10 6.81 -0.12
C TYR A 59 -6.71 7.43 -0.25
N ILE A 60 -6.16 7.49 -1.46
CA ILE A 60 -4.85 8.09 -1.73
C ILE A 60 -5.02 9.53 -2.23
N ALA A 61 -5.90 9.73 -3.22
CA ALA A 61 -6.09 10.99 -3.91
C ALA A 61 -6.60 12.08 -2.97
N ILE A 62 -7.54 11.78 -2.06
CA ILE A 62 -8.12 12.79 -1.16
C ILE A 62 -7.03 13.33 -0.20
N PRO A 63 -6.32 12.50 0.59
CA PRO A 63 -5.23 12.99 1.44
C PRO A 63 -4.13 13.69 0.65
N PHE A 64 -3.79 13.18 -0.53
CA PHE A 64 -2.75 13.78 -1.38
C PHE A 64 -3.12 15.19 -1.82
N VAL A 65 -4.35 15.40 -2.31
CA VAL A 65 -4.84 16.72 -2.74
C VAL A 65 -4.90 17.69 -1.57
N ILE A 66 -5.34 17.24 -0.38
CA ILE A 66 -5.37 18.08 0.83
C ILE A 66 -3.95 18.56 1.18
N ILE A 67 -3.00 17.64 1.30
CA ILE A 67 -1.62 17.96 1.66
C ILE A 67 -0.99 18.87 0.61
N TRP A 68 -1.17 18.54 -0.68
CA TRP A 68 -0.60 19.32 -1.77
C TRP A 68 -1.14 20.74 -1.81
N SER A 69 -2.44 20.93 -1.55
CA SER A 69 -3.07 22.26 -1.54
C SER A 69 -2.55 23.13 -0.39
N ILE A 70 -2.40 22.54 0.81
CA ILE A 70 -1.82 23.24 1.97
C ILE A 70 -0.36 23.62 1.69
N TRP A 71 0.42 22.67 1.18
CA TRP A 71 1.83 22.89 0.87
C TRP A 71 2.02 23.97 -0.21
N ALA A 72 1.27 23.92 -1.30
CA ALA A 72 1.34 24.91 -2.37
C ALA A 72 1.03 26.32 -1.84
N LYS A 73 -0.05 26.47 -1.06
CA LYS A 73 -0.40 27.76 -0.46
C LYS A 73 0.66 28.27 0.51
N ALA A 74 1.21 27.40 1.36
CA ALA A 74 2.25 27.77 2.31
C ALA A 74 3.55 28.17 1.61
N ARG A 75 3.95 27.44 0.56
CA ARG A 75 5.12 27.75 -0.28
C ARG A 75 4.97 29.12 -0.95
N ASP A 76 3.85 29.35 -1.62
CA ASP A 76 3.63 30.58 -2.39
C ASP A 76 3.51 31.79 -1.45
N TYR A 77 2.89 31.62 -0.28
CA TYR A 77 2.83 32.66 0.75
C TYR A 77 4.22 32.95 1.35
N ASN A 78 5.01 31.92 1.62
CA ASN A 78 6.39 32.09 2.08
C ASN A 78 7.22 32.86 1.04
N GLU A 79 7.12 32.50 -0.23
CA GLU A 79 7.81 33.20 -1.32
C GLU A 79 7.38 34.68 -1.38
N TYR A 80 6.07 34.96 -1.29
CA TYR A 80 5.53 36.32 -1.25
C TYR A 80 6.09 37.15 -0.08
N LEU A 81 6.15 36.60 1.14
CA LEU A 81 6.66 37.31 2.31
C LEU A 81 8.10 37.79 2.13
N TYR A 82 8.93 37.04 1.41
CA TYR A 82 10.32 37.41 1.13
C TYR A 82 10.50 38.26 -0.14
N THR A 83 9.40 38.70 -0.77
CA THR A 83 9.47 39.70 -1.83
C THR A 83 9.51 41.13 -1.27
N LYS A 84 9.81 42.11 -2.14
CA LYS A 84 9.70 43.54 -1.77
C LYS A 84 8.27 43.93 -1.37
N ALA A 85 7.26 43.37 -2.03
CA ALA A 85 5.85 43.69 -1.77
C ALA A 85 5.36 43.12 -0.43
N GLY A 86 5.87 41.96 -0.01
CA GLY A 86 5.47 41.30 1.24
C GLY A 86 6.22 41.76 2.49
N ARG A 87 7.17 42.70 2.39
CA ARG A 87 8.05 43.09 3.51
C ARG A 87 7.30 43.58 4.74
N GLU A 88 6.30 44.45 4.56
CA GLU A 88 5.49 44.97 5.68
C GLU A 88 4.73 43.85 6.39
N GLU A 89 4.22 42.88 5.63
CA GLU A 89 3.52 41.73 6.18
C GLU A 89 4.46 40.77 6.90
N LEU A 90 5.66 40.55 6.36
CA LEU A 90 6.71 39.77 7.00
C LEU A 90 7.12 40.37 8.35
N GLU A 91 7.38 41.68 8.40
CA GLU A 91 7.73 42.37 9.64
C GLU A 91 6.61 42.26 10.69
N ARG A 92 5.34 42.24 10.27
CA ARG A 92 4.19 42.05 11.16
C ARG A 92 4.10 40.62 11.74
N VAL A 93 4.35 39.58 10.93
CA VAL A 93 4.15 38.17 11.35
C VAL A 93 5.39 37.51 11.96
N ASN A 94 6.55 38.19 11.90
CA ASN A 94 7.83 37.70 12.43
C ASN A 94 8.17 38.27 13.83
N VAL A 95 7.19 38.87 14.52
CA VAL A 95 7.26 39.34 15.91
C VAL A 95 6.51 38.38 16.81
#